data_AF-A0A9J5W8M8-F1
#
_entry.id   AF-A0A9J5W8M8-F1
#
_cell.length_a   1.000
_cell.length_b   1.000
_cell.length_c   1.000
_cell.angle_alpha   90.00
_cell.angle_beta   90.00
_cell.angle_gamma   90.00
#
_symmetry.space_group_name_H-M   'P 1'
#
loop_
_entity.id
_entity.type
_entity.pdbx_description
1 polymer ?
#
loop_
_entity_poly.entity_id
_entity_poly.type
_entity_poly.pdbx_seq_one_letter_code
_entity_poly.pdbx_strand_id
1 'polypeptide(L)'
;MQELTPENSNRLCDMWINPEHKGKTNPEGVEPDRIEFYKNACYTSEKGLSSLEAETHYNNMTNLKDLYTSGESSMTIDEIVDTILGTKLGYIKGLGYGPKPNTTRSTQRRMAELEDSLKKEKQEAVSAQLELQNRLNAAEIVVDNKQAQIEDQQSQIQDQQSQIK
;
A
#
# COMPACT_ATOMS: atom_id res chain seq x y z
N MET A 1 -17.72 17.80 -2.97
CA MET A 1 -16.60 16.84 -2.87
C MET A 1 -15.75 16.94 -4.14
N GLN A 2 -14.68 17.74 -4.11
CA GLN A 2 -13.64 17.68 -5.14
C GLN A 2 -12.84 16.38 -4.96
N GLU A 3 -12.59 15.66 -6.04
CA GLU A 3 -11.80 14.43 -6.03
C GLU A 3 -10.32 14.75 -5.76
N LEU A 4 -9.73 14.00 -4.82
CA LEU A 4 -8.30 14.04 -4.54
C LEU A 4 -7.56 13.33 -5.67
N THR A 5 -7.05 14.09 -6.63
CA THR A 5 -6.16 13.54 -7.65
C THR A 5 -4.79 13.22 -7.05
N PRO A 6 -4.04 12.25 -7.62
CA PRO A 6 -2.69 11.92 -7.16
C PRO A 6 -1.75 13.14 -7.13
N GLU A 7 -1.90 14.06 -8.07
CA GLU A 7 -1.14 15.32 -8.13
C GLU A 7 -1.50 16.25 -6.97
N ASN A 8 -2.77 16.32 -6.58
CA ASN A 8 -3.21 17.11 -5.44
C ASN A 8 -2.72 16.51 -4.11
N SER A 9 -2.67 15.17 -4.02
CA SER A 9 -2.11 14.46 -2.86
C SER A 9 -0.60 14.65 -2.73
N ASN A 10 0.15 14.53 -3.84
CA ASN A 10 1.60 14.72 -3.83
C ASN A 10 1.98 16.17 -3.51
N ARG A 11 1.22 17.15 -4.03
CA ARG A 11 1.40 18.57 -3.69
C ARG A 11 1.18 18.84 -2.20
N LEU A 12 0.20 18.18 -1.58
CA LEU A 12 0.01 18.26 -0.14
C LEU A 12 1.22 17.67 0.58
N CYS A 13 1.67 16.47 0.22
CA CYS A 13 2.86 15.85 0.80
C CYS A 13 4.11 16.74 0.70
N ASP A 14 4.36 17.38 -0.45
CA ASP A 14 5.46 18.32 -0.66
C ASP A 14 5.33 19.57 0.24
N MET A 15 4.10 20.07 0.41
CA MET A 15 3.80 21.18 1.33
C MET A 15 4.10 20.83 2.79
N TRP A 16 3.82 19.59 3.21
CA TRP A 16 4.08 19.10 4.57
C TRP A 16 5.55 18.74 4.83
N ILE A 17 6.32 18.42 3.78
CA ILE A 17 7.74 18.10 3.86
C ILE A 17 8.61 19.37 3.77
N ASN A 18 8.15 20.42 3.07
CA ASN A 18 8.91 21.65 2.87
C ASN A 18 9.19 22.40 4.19
N PRO A 19 10.46 22.56 4.60
CA PRO A 19 10.82 23.29 5.82
C PRO A 19 10.37 24.76 5.81
N GLU A 20 10.24 25.38 4.63
CA GLU A 20 9.73 26.76 4.50
C GLU A 20 8.26 26.90 4.91
N HIS A 21 7.50 25.81 4.87
CA HIS A 21 6.08 25.79 5.26
C HIS A 21 5.92 25.27 6.69
N LYS A 22 6.85 24.44 7.17
CA LYS A 22 7.01 24.14 8.61
C LYS A 22 7.37 25.40 9.43
N GLY A 23 7.96 26.40 8.79
CA GLY A 23 8.32 27.70 9.39
C GLY A 23 7.27 28.80 9.28
N LYS A 24 6.06 28.52 8.77
CA LYS A 24 4.91 29.45 8.83
C LYS A 24 3.97 29.15 10.00
N THR A 25 4.37 28.28 10.93
CA THR A 25 3.90 28.41 12.31
C THR A 25 4.37 29.76 12.80
N ASN A 26 3.49 30.51 13.47
CA ASN A 26 3.70 31.87 13.96
C ASN A 26 5.17 32.15 14.36
N PRO A 27 5.72 33.36 14.11
CA PRO A 27 7.12 33.73 14.40
C PRO A 27 7.56 33.49 15.86
N GLU A 28 6.64 33.13 16.74
CA GLU A 28 6.82 32.85 18.17
C GLU A 28 6.89 31.35 18.54
N GLY A 29 6.78 30.41 17.57
CA GLY A 29 6.86 28.97 17.84
C GLY A 29 5.64 28.38 18.57
N VAL A 30 4.54 29.12 18.63
CA VAL A 30 3.26 28.68 19.19
C VAL A 30 2.56 27.77 18.18
N GLU A 31 2.13 26.59 18.63
CA GLU A 31 1.35 25.64 17.83
C GLU A 31 0.04 26.31 17.38
N PRO A 32 -0.24 26.39 16.07
CA PRO A 32 -1.46 27.03 15.57
C PRO A 32 -2.71 26.33 16.08
N ASP A 33 -3.73 27.11 16.42
CA ASP A 33 -5.03 26.53 16.77
C ASP A 33 -5.66 25.82 15.55
N ARG A 34 -6.64 24.95 15.78
CA ARG A 34 -7.22 24.13 14.70
C ARG A 34 -7.91 24.95 13.60
N ILE A 35 -8.37 26.17 13.88
CA ILE A 35 -8.96 27.10 12.91
C ILE A 35 -7.85 27.76 12.08
N GLU A 36 -6.75 28.17 12.71
CA GLU A 36 -5.55 28.68 12.02
C GLU A 36 -4.92 27.60 11.13
N PHE A 37 -4.86 26.36 11.63
CA PHE A 37 -4.42 25.21 10.86
C PHE A 37 -5.29 24.99 9.62
N TYR A 38 -6.62 25.06 9.78
CA TYR A 38 -7.56 24.94 8.67
C TYR A 38 -7.33 26.02 7.60
N LYS A 39 -7.16 27.28 8.02
CA LYS A 39 -6.82 28.40 7.14
C LYS A 39 -5.56 28.08 6.35
N ASN A 40 -4.48 27.70 7.02
CA ASN A 40 -3.19 27.43 6.39
C ASN A 40 -3.27 26.24 5.42
N ALA A 41 -3.96 25.17 5.79
CA ALA A 41 -4.15 23.99 4.95
C ALA A 41 -5.00 24.28 3.69
N CYS A 42 -5.94 25.21 3.80
CA CYS A 42 -6.83 25.58 2.71
C CYS A 42 -6.39 26.85 1.96
N TYR A 43 -5.29 27.50 2.34
CA TYR A 43 -4.86 28.75 1.71
C TYR A 43 -3.90 28.51 0.55
N THR A 44 -4.11 29.24 -0.55
CA THR A 44 -3.24 29.26 -1.74
C THR A 44 -2.72 30.67 -1.96
N SER A 45 -1.44 30.82 -2.32
CA SER A 45 -0.83 32.13 -2.56
C SER A 45 -1.40 32.89 -3.75
N GLU A 46 -2.09 32.18 -4.66
CA GLU A 46 -2.59 32.74 -5.93
C GLU A 46 -4.06 33.17 -5.85
N LYS A 47 -4.90 32.50 -5.03
CA LYS A 47 -6.35 32.74 -4.99
C LYS A 47 -6.94 32.94 -3.58
N GLY A 48 -6.13 32.89 -2.52
CA GLY A 48 -6.65 32.86 -1.15
C GLY A 48 -7.15 31.47 -0.77
N LEU A 49 -8.28 31.35 -0.07
CA LEU A 49 -8.85 30.04 0.28
C LEU A 49 -9.14 29.22 -0.99
N SER A 50 -8.79 27.94 -0.96
CA SER A 50 -8.65 27.07 -2.13
C SER A 50 -9.98 26.77 -2.84
N SER A 51 -11.11 26.94 -2.14
CA SER A 51 -12.44 26.75 -2.67
C SER A 51 -13.46 27.63 -1.93
N LEU A 52 -14.59 27.92 -2.59
CA LEU A 52 -15.72 28.62 -1.97
C LEU A 52 -16.27 27.88 -0.74
N GLU A 53 -16.21 26.55 -0.76
CA GLU A 53 -16.59 25.69 0.37
C GLU A 53 -15.63 25.91 1.55
N ALA A 54 -14.31 25.96 1.29
CA ALA A 54 -13.32 26.24 2.32
C ALA A 54 -13.43 27.66 2.91
N GLU A 55 -13.75 28.64 2.06
CA GLU A 55 -14.04 30.01 2.48
C GLU A 55 -15.26 30.10 3.39
N THR A 56 -16.35 29.43 3.00
CA THR A 56 -17.57 29.37 3.79
C THR A 56 -17.33 28.72 5.15
N HIS A 57 -16.60 27.59 5.19
CA HIS A 57 -16.25 26.91 6.43
C HIS A 57 -15.37 27.78 7.34
N TYR A 58 -14.34 28.43 6.80
CA TYR A 58 -13.47 29.31 7.57
C TYR A 58 -14.26 30.48 8.17
N ASN A 59 -15.07 31.16 7.36
CA ASN A 59 -15.90 32.28 7.84
C ASN A 59 -16.87 31.84 8.93
N ASN A 60 -17.49 30.66 8.79
CA ASN A 60 -18.34 30.10 9.83
C ASN A 60 -17.56 29.82 11.13
N MET A 61 -16.32 29.31 11.04
CA MET A 61 -15.49 29.04 12.22
C MET A 61 -15.13 30.32 12.95
N THR A 62 -14.72 31.36 12.22
CA THR A 62 -14.42 32.68 12.78
C THR A 62 -15.64 33.32 13.42
N ASN A 63 -16.79 33.28 12.76
CA ASN A 63 -18.04 33.84 13.30
C ASN A 63 -18.44 33.15 14.62
N LEU A 64 -18.35 31.82 14.69
CA LEU A 64 -18.61 31.10 15.94
C LEU A 64 -17.55 31.43 17.00
N LYS A 65 -16.27 31.49 16.64
CA LYS A 65 -15.18 31.88 17.57
C LYS A 65 -15.46 33.26 18.18
N ASP A 66 -15.86 34.24 17.38
CA ASP A 66 -16.15 35.60 17.85
C ASP A 66 -17.39 35.65 18.76
N LEU A 67 -18.46 34.91 18.42
CA LEU A 67 -19.67 34.78 19.24
C LEU A 67 -19.37 34.19 20.62
N TYR A 68 -18.54 33.14 20.69
CA TYR A 68 -18.23 32.43 21.94
C TYR A 68 -17.09 33.07 22.74
N THR A 69 -16.29 33.94 22.12
CA THR A 69 -15.34 34.80 22.85
C THR A 69 -16.06 35.93 23.60
N SER A 70 -17.30 36.25 23.21
CA SER A 70 -18.11 37.34 23.80
C SER A 70 -19.29 36.88 24.69
N GLY A 71 -19.60 35.59 24.76
CA GLY A 71 -20.81 35.06 25.41
C GLY A 71 -20.57 34.18 26.65
N GLU A 72 -21.63 33.93 27.43
CA GLU A 72 -21.63 33.03 28.62
C GLU A 72 -21.45 31.54 28.27
N SER A 73 -21.50 31.17 26.98
CA SER A 73 -21.33 29.80 26.51
C SER A 73 -19.88 29.56 26.08
N SER A 74 -19.21 28.57 26.67
CA SER A 74 -17.86 28.19 26.27
C SER A 74 -17.92 27.04 25.26
N MET A 75 -17.73 27.35 23.97
CA MET A 75 -17.43 26.33 22.96
C MET A 75 -15.95 26.42 22.62
N THR A 76 -15.24 25.30 22.74
CA THR A 76 -13.80 25.23 22.44
C THR A 76 -13.55 25.32 20.94
N ILE A 77 -12.32 25.68 20.56
CA ILE A 77 -11.90 25.77 19.15
C ILE A 77 -12.12 24.43 18.43
N ASP A 78 -11.86 23.31 19.10
CA ASP A 78 -12.05 21.98 18.52
C ASP A 78 -13.53 21.67 18.27
N GLU A 79 -14.42 22.02 19.20
CA GLU A 79 -15.87 21.86 19.05
C GLU A 79 -16.43 22.75 17.94
N ILE A 80 -15.89 23.97 17.76
CA ILE A 80 -16.22 24.85 16.63
C ILE A 80 -15.86 24.19 15.30
N VAL A 81 -14.64 23.66 15.21
CA VAL A 81 -14.18 22.99 13.98
C VAL A 81 -14.99 21.72 13.71
N ASP A 82 -15.27 20.92 14.74
CA ASP A 82 -16.06 19.69 14.62
C ASP A 82 -17.53 19.95 14.26
N THR A 83 -18.11 21.06 14.71
CA THR A 83 -19.47 21.46 14.35
C THR A 83 -19.57 21.81 12.85
N ILE A 84 -18.51 22.41 12.29
CA ILE A 84 -18.50 22.91 10.91
C ILE A 84 -18.00 21.86 9.90
N LEU A 85 -16.95 21.11 10.24
CA LEU A 85 -16.36 20.09 9.37
C LEU A 85 -16.91 18.68 9.65
N GLY A 86 -17.62 18.50 10.77
CA GLY A 86 -18.01 17.21 11.29
C GLY A 86 -16.90 16.56 12.14
N THR A 87 -17.31 15.72 13.09
CA THR A 87 -16.41 14.93 13.96
C THR A 87 -15.78 13.71 13.26
N LYS A 88 -16.02 13.53 11.96
CA LYS A 88 -15.64 12.31 11.23
C LYS A 88 -14.19 12.34 10.77
N LEU A 89 -13.26 12.40 11.72
CA LEU A 89 -11.86 12.08 11.48
C LEU A 89 -11.71 10.55 11.49
N GLY A 90 -11.71 9.92 10.32
CA GLY A 90 -11.29 8.52 10.18
C GLY A 90 -9.84 8.36 10.62
N TYR A 91 -9.45 7.17 11.09
CA TYR A 91 -8.07 6.92 11.56
C TYR A 91 -7.04 7.29 10.49
N ILE A 92 -6.17 8.25 10.80
CA ILE A 92 -5.10 8.64 9.91
C ILE A 92 -3.82 7.95 10.36
N LYS A 93 -3.39 6.95 9.59
CA LYS A 93 -2.20 6.15 9.88
C LYS A 93 -0.96 7.06 9.93
N GLY A 94 -0.23 7.03 11.06
CA GLY A 94 0.97 7.83 11.27
C GLY A 94 0.75 9.16 12.02
N LEU A 95 -0.49 9.65 12.12
CA LEU A 95 -0.82 10.89 12.85
C LEU A 95 -1.52 10.66 14.18
N GLY A 96 -1.99 9.43 14.47
CA GLY A 96 -2.60 9.08 15.76
C GLY A 96 -4.04 9.57 15.97
N TYR A 97 -4.61 10.32 15.02
CA TYR A 97 -6.00 10.79 15.08
C TYR A 97 -7.00 9.73 14.62
N GLY A 98 -8.13 9.65 15.32
CA GLY A 98 -9.28 8.78 15.03
C GLY A 98 -9.19 7.37 15.65
N PRO A 99 -10.32 6.67 15.89
CA PRO A 99 -10.31 5.30 16.41
C PRO A 99 -9.58 4.36 15.44
N LYS A 100 -8.43 3.81 15.88
CA LYS A 100 -7.63 2.86 15.09
C LYS A 100 -8.53 1.69 14.66
N PRO A 101 -8.80 1.49 13.36
CA PRO A 101 -9.61 0.39 12.91
C PRO A 101 -8.92 -0.90 13.37
N ASN A 102 -9.70 -1.78 13.98
CA ASN A 102 -9.24 -3.09 14.41
C ASN A 102 -8.89 -3.93 13.18
N THR A 103 -7.68 -3.75 12.66
CA THR A 103 -7.16 -4.41 11.45
C THR A 103 -6.81 -5.89 11.69
N THR A 104 -6.87 -6.35 12.94
CA THR A 104 -6.36 -7.64 13.39
C THR A 104 -7.03 -8.84 12.70
N ARG A 105 -8.37 -8.88 12.63
CA ARG A 105 -9.10 -10.08 12.16
C ARG A 105 -9.01 -10.29 10.64
N SER A 106 -9.13 -9.22 9.86
CA SER A 106 -9.04 -9.31 8.38
C SER A 106 -7.62 -9.68 7.94
N THR A 107 -6.61 -9.10 8.60
CA THR A 107 -5.20 -9.41 8.32
C THR A 107 -4.86 -10.84 8.71
N GLN A 108 -5.31 -11.32 9.88
CA GLN A 108 -5.11 -12.71 10.30
C GLN A 108 -5.74 -13.71 9.33
N ARG A 109 -6.97 -13.45 8.85
CA ARG A 109 -7.62 -14.31 7.86
C ARG A 109 -6.80 -14.38 6.57
N ARG A 110 -6.37 -13.24 6.04
CA ARG A 110 -5.55 -13.19 4.81
C ARG A 110 -4.21 -13.88 4.99
N MET A 111 -3.58 -13.77 6.15
CA MET A 111 -2.33 -14.48 6.44
C MET A 111 -2.54 -16.00 6.50
N ALA A 112 -3.61 -16.47 7.14
CA ALA A 112 -3.93 -17.90 7.17
C ALA A 112 -4.23 -18.47 5.77
N GLU A 113 -4.96 -17.72 4.93
CA GLU A 113 -5.23 -18.11 3.53
C GLU A 113 -3.93 -18.18 2.70
N LEU A 114 -3.00 -17.24 2.91
CA LEU A 114 -1.68 -17.25 2.27
C LEU A 114 -0.82 -18.42 2.74
N GLU A 115 -0.81 -18.72 4.04
CA GLU A 115 -0.06 -19.85 4.60
C GLU A 115 -0.56 -21.19 4.06
N ASP A 116 -1.88 -21.38 3.97
CA ASP A 116 -2.48 -22.59 3.41
C ASP A 116 -2.16 -22.74 1.92
N SER A 117 -2.26 -21.65 1.16
CA SER A 117 -1.91 -21.63 -0.26
C SER A 117 -0.44 -21.98 -0.49
N LEU A 118 0.47 -21.39 0.29
CA LEU A 118 1.91 -21.65 0.21
C LEU A 118 2.24 -23.11 0.55
N LYS A 119 1.56 -23.68 1.56
CA LYS A 119 1.76 -25.08 1.94
C LYS A 119 1.33 -26.02 0.83
N LYS A 120 0.18 -25.75 0.20
CA LYS A 120 -0.34 -26.53 -0.92
C LYS A 120 0.62 -26.47 -2.13
N GLU A 121 1.04 -25.28 -2.52
CA GLU A 121 1.95 -25.08 -3.66
C GLU A 121 3.30 -25.77 -3.43
N LYS A 122 3.84 -25.70 -2.21
CA LYS A 122 5.07 -26.43 -1.86
C LYS A 122 4.90 -27.94 -1.98
N GLN A 123 3.75 -28.48 -1.57
CA GLN A 123 3.48 -29.92 -1.68
C GLN A 123 3.33 -30.36 -3.14
N GLU A 124 2.61 -29.59 -3.96
CA GLU A 124 2.48 -29.85 -5.40
C GLU A 124 3.84 -29.78 -6.11
N ALA A 125 4.69 -28.81 -5.76
CA ALA A 125 6.04 -28.71 -6.31
C ALA A 125 6.92 -29.92 -5.97
N VAL A 126 6.84 -30.43 -4.74
CA VAL A 126 7.57 -31.65 -4.33
C VAL A 126 7.06 -32.88 -5.10
N SER A 127 5.75 -33.02 -5.25
CA SER A 127 5.16 -34.12 -6.03
C SER A 127 5.58 -34.06 -7.51
N ALA A 128 5.56 -32.87 -8.12
CA ALA A 128 6.00 -32.68 -9.50
C ALA A 128 7.50 -32.98 -9.69
N GLN A 129 8.35 -32.58 -8.73
CA GLN A 129 9.78 -32.94 -8.77
C GLN A 129 9.99 -34.45 -8.70
N LEU A 130 9.26 -35.15 -7.82
CA LEU A 130 9.37 -36.60 -7.71
C LEU A 130 8.93 -37.31 -9.01
N GLU A 131 7.85 -36.84 -9.64
CA GLU A 131 7.38 -37.37 -10.92
C GLU A 131 8.44 -37.18 -12.02
N LEU A 132 9.02 -35.98 -12.12
CA LEU A 132 10.08 -35.68 -13.08
C LEU A 132 11.32 -36.56 -12.85
N GLN A 133 11.71 -36.78 -11.60
CA GLN A 133 12.83 -37.67 -11.27
C GLN A 133 12.58 -39.11 -11.73
N ASN A 134 11.38 -39.62 -11.49
CA ASN A 134 11.01 -40.98 -11.93
C ASN A 134 11.04 -41.09 -13.46
N ARG A 135 10.57 -40.05 -14.18
CA ARG A 135 10.63 -40.01 -15.64
C ARG A 135 12.06 -39.93 -16.17
N LEU A 136 12.94 -39.20 -15.50
CA LEU A 136 14.37 -39.15 -15.85
C LEU A 136 15.03 -40.53 -15.69
N ASN A 137 14.82 -41.18 -14.54
CA ASN A 137 15.37 -42.51 -14.30
C ASN A 137 14.85 -43.54 -15.32
N ALA A 138 13.57 -43.47 -15.69
CA ALA A 138 13.00 -44.35 -16.71
C ALA A 138 13.59 -44.09 -18.10
N ALA A 139 13.80 -42.81 -18.45
CA ALA A 139 14.43 -42.43 -19.72
C ALA A 139 15.90 -42.88 -19.78
N GLU A 140 16.63 -42.78 -18.67
CA GLU A 140 18.02 -43.24 -18.54
C GLU A 140 18.12 -44.75 -18.82
N ILE A 141 17.28 -45.58 -18.20
CA ILE A 141 17.23 -47.03 -18.46
C ILE A 141 16.95 -47.32 -19.95
N VAL A 142 16.05 -46.57 -20.59
CA VAL A 142 15.75 -46.76 -22.02
C VAL A 142 16.95 -46.39 -22.90
N VAL A 143 17.68 -45.32 -22.55
CA VAL A 143 18.88 -44.90 -23.27
C VAL A 143 19.96 -45.96 -23.16
N ASP A 144 20.23 -46.47 -21.96
CA ASP A 144 21.24 -47.52 -21.73
C ASP A 144 20.93 -48.78 -22.54
N ASN A 145 19.67 -49.23 -22.54
CA ASN A 145 19.24 -50.39 -23.32
C ASN A 145 19.42 -50.19 -24.82
N LYS A 146 19.08 -48.98 -25.34
CA LYS A 146 19.28 -48.66 -26.76
C LYS A 146 20.76 -48.60 -27.13
N GLN A 147 21.59 -48.05 -26.24
CA GLN A 147 23.03 -47.98 -26.44
C GLN A 147 23.64 -49.38 -26.56
N ALA A 148 23.29 -50.30 -25.66
CA ALA A 148 23.72 -51.69 -25.73
C ALA A 148 23.28 -52.39 -27.04
N GLN A 149 22.06 -52.11 -27.50
CA GLN A 149 21.57 -52.66 -28.78
C GLN A 149 22.34 -52.11 -29.99
N ILE A 150 22.70 -50.84 -29.98
CA ILE A 150 23.51 -50.23 -31.06
C ILE A 150 24.90 -50.85 -31.12
N GLU A 151 25.53 -51.09 -29.96
CA GLU A 151 26.85 -51.71 -29.88
C GLU A 151 26.84 -53.15 -30.42
N ASP A 152 25.83 -53.94 -30.07
CA ASP A 152 25.67 -55.30 -30.59
C ASP A 152 25.50 -55.31 -32.12
N GLN A 153 24.66 -54.39 -32.65
CA GLN A 153 24.48 -54.23 -34.09
C GLN A 153 25.79 -53.83 -34.81
N GLN A 154 26.59 -52.94 -34.21
CA GLN A 154 27.89 -52.55 -34.78
C GLN A 154 28.86 -53.73 -34.85
N SER A 155 28.92 -54.57 -33.81
CA SER A 155 29.74 -55.78 -33.82
C SER A 155 29.32 -56.73 -34.94
N GLN A 156 28.02 -56.99 -35.09
CA GLN A 156 27.50 -57.86 -36.14
C GLN A 156 27.82 -57.34 -37.55
N ILE A 157 27.69 -56.02 -37.78
CA ILE A 157 28.04 -55.40 -39.07
C ILE A 157 29.54 -55.56 -39.36
N GLN A 158 30.40 -55.41 -38.35
CA GLN A 158 31.84 -55.56 -38.50
C GLN A 158 32.26 -56.99 -38.83
N ASP A 159 31.60 -57.98 -38.20
CA ASP A 159 31.81 -59.40 -38.49
C ASP A 159 31.37 -59.75 -39.92
N GLN A 160 30.23 -59.21 -40.37
CA GLN A 160 29.75 -59.38 -41.75
C GLN A 160 30.73 -58.77 -42.77
N GLN A 161 31.24 -57.57 -42.51
CA GLN A 161 32.22 -56.91 -43.39
C GLN A 161 33.53 -57.70 -43.51
N SER A 162 33.93 -58.40 -42.44
CA SER A 162 35.14 -59.23 -42.42
C SER A 162 35.01 -60.51 -43.24
N GLN A 163 33.79 -61.02 -43.43
CA GLN A 163 33.50 -62.22 -44.23
C GLN A 163 33.42 -61.93 -45.75
N ILE A 164 33.27 -60.67 -46.14
CA ILE A 164 33.14 -60.25 -47.55
C ILE A 164 34.52 -59.90 -48.17
N LYS A 165 35.57 -59.80 -47.34
CA LYS A 165 36.95 -59.48 -47.75
C LYS A 165 37.80 -60.73 -47.94
#